data_AF-A0A918ZEW7-F1
#
_entry.id   AF-A0A918ZEW7-F1
#
_cell.length_a   1.000
_cell.length_b   1.000
_cell.length_c   1.000
_cell.angle_alpha   90.00
_cell.angle_beta   90.00
_cell.angle_gamma   90.00
#
_symmetry.space_group_name_H-M   'P 1'
#
loop_
_entity.id
_entity.type
_entity.pdbx_description
1 polymer ?
#
loop_
_entity_poly.entity_id
_entity_poly.type
_entity_poly.pdbx_seq_one_letter_code
_entity_poly.pdbx_strand_id
1 'polypeptide(L)'
;MTQVSAGRAEGPVDGLDVLGPGDRLPDAAVNVVGPPQRLHGLLAGPGVHLLLQRDADPPPDTVTGPHVAVLRLMNSPGRGLVAVRPDGHVGFRCGTVDPAGLTDSLALIGAVASPVSRP
;
A
#
# COMPACT_ATOMS: atom_id res chain seq x y z
N MET A 1 -25.75 21.05 27.06
CA MET A 1 -25.29 21.16 25.65
C MET A 1 -23.86 20.66 25.59
N THR A 2 -23.65 19.36 25.40
CA THR A 2 -22.31 18.79 25.20
C THR A 2 -22.22 18.40 23.75
N GLN A 3 -21.47 19.18 22.97
CA GLN A 3 -21.19 18.86 21.58
C GLN A 3 -20.20 17.68 21.55
N VAL A 4 -20.66 16.53 21.07
CA VAL A 4 -19.79 15.44 20.67
C VAL A 4 -19.18 15.85 19.33
N SER A 5 -17.87 16.08 19.32
CA SER A 5 -17.11 16.35 18.09
C SER A 5 -17.21 15.12 17.18
N ALA A 6 -18.17 15.14 16.26
CA ALA A 6 -18.25 14.21 15.16
C ALA A 6 -16.98 14.33 14.33
N GLY A 7 -16.33 13.19 14.09
CA GLY A 7 -15.07 13.06 13.39
C GLY A 7 -15.04 13.90 12.11
N ARG A 8 -14.01 14.72 11.99
CA ARG A 8 -13.64 15.35 10.73
C ARG A 8 -13.47 14.21 9.73
N ALA A 9 -14.35 14.15 8.74
CA ALA A 9 -14.25 13.16 7.68
C ALA A 9 -12.86 13.30 7.06
N GLU A 10 -12.04 12.29 7.31
CA GLU A 10 -10.76 12.03 6.66
C GLU A 10 -11.04 11.98 5.16
N GLY A 11 -10.35 12.82 4.39
CA GLY A 11 -10.50 12.88 2.95
C GLY A 11 -10.06 11.57 2.27
N PRO A 12 -10.10 11.52 0.94
CA PRO A 12 -9.30 10.56 0.21
C PRO A 12 -7.85 10.62 0.72
N VAL A 13 -7.07 9.54 0.55
CA VAL A 13 -5.61 9.67 0.60
C VAL A 13 -5.15 10.42 -0.66
N ASP A 14 -5.52 11.70 -0.74
CA ASP A 14 -5.11 12.65 -1.76
C ASP A 14 -3.60 12.87 -1.58
N GLY A 15 -2.81 12.01 -2.22
CA GLY A 15 -1.37 12.14 -2.19
C GLY A 15 -0.56 10.86 -2.37
N LEU A 16 -1.16 9.67 -2.47
CA LEU A 16 -0.36 8.49 -2.85
C LEU A 16 0.36 8.69 -4.19
N ASP A 17 -0.25 9.41 -5.12
CA ASP A 17 0.34 9.74 -6.43
C ASP A 17 1.50 10.75 -6.35
N VAL A 18 1.62 11.55 -5.28
CA VAL A 18 2.75 12.49 -5.12
C VAL A 18 3.92 11.87 -4.35
N LEU A 19 3.71 10.79 -3.60
CA LEU A 19 4.76 10.12 -2.83
C LEU A 19 5.72 9.38 -3.76
N GLY A 20 7.01 9.67 -3.64
CA GLY A 20 8.10 9.00 -4.35
C GLY A 20 8.69 7.84 -3.57
N PRO A 21 9.44 6.93 -4.23
CA PRO A 21 10.27 5.97 -3.54
C PRO A 21 11.22 6.66 -2.55
N GLY A 22 11.26 6.17 -1.30
CA GLY A 22 12.01 6.76 -0.19
C GLY A 22 11.22 7.73 0.67
N ASP A 23 10.07 8.22 0.22
CA ASP A 23 9.22 9.07 1.05
C ASP A 23 8.57 8.26 2.18
N ARG A 24 8.43 8.90 3.33
CA ARG A 24 7.67 8.33 4.44
C ARG A 24 6.18 8.44 4.14
N LEU A 25 5.46 7.35 4.33
CA LEU A 25 4.01 7.36 4.12
C LEU A 25 3.35 8.28 5.17
N PRO A 26 2.47 9.22 4.77
CA PRO A 26 1.75 10.06 5.71
C PRO A 26 0.76 9.22 6.52
N ASP A 27 0.55 9.59 7.79
CA ASP A 27 -0.50 8.97 8.61
C ASP A 27 -1.86 9.55 8.23
N ALA A 28 -2.51 8.91 7.25
CA ALA A 28 -3.87 9.21 6.84
C ALA A 28 -4.81 8.07 7.24
N ALA A 29 -6.08 8.36 7.50
CA ALA A 29 -7.07 7.30 7.60
C ALA A 29 -7.43 6.79 6.21
N VAL A 30 -7.47 5.48 6.13
CA VAL A 30 -7.83 4.72 4.97
C VAL A 30 -9.00 3.81 5.30
N ASN A 31 -9.83 3.58 4.29
CA ASN A 31 -10.90 2.60 4.38
C ASN A 31 -10.41 1.32 3.72
N VAL A 32 -9.89 0.39 4.52
CA VAL A 32 -9.80 -1.02 4.13
C VAL A 32 -11.11 -1.65 4.61
N VAL A 33 -11.78 -2.45 3.78
CA VAL A 33 -13.14 -3.01 3.99
C VAL A 33 -13.60 -2.96 5.46
N GLY A 34 -14.52 -2.04 5.79
CA GLY A 34 -14.92 -1.78 7.18
C GLY A 34 -14.77 -0.31 7.58
N PRO A 35 -14.69 -0.02 8.89
CA PRO A 35 -14.53 1.35 9.39
C PRO A 35 -13.15 1.94 9.01
N PRO A 36 -13.01 3.27 8.93
CA PRO A 36 -11.73 3.92 8.66
C PRO A 36 -10.65 3.53 9.68
N GLN A 37 -9.45 3.22 9.20
CA GLN A 37 -8.28 2.86 10.00
C GLN A 37 -7.08 3.74 9.66
N ARG A 38 -6.22 4.01 10.63
CA ARG A 38 -4.96 4.75 10.41
C ARG A 38 -3.95 3.89 9.64
N LEU A 39 -3.30 4.47 8.62
CA LEU A 39 -2.23 3.81 7.88
C LEU A 39 -1.11 3.34 8.80
N HIS A 40 -0.70 4.14 9.78
CA HIS A 40 0.35 3.73 10.71
C HIS A 40 -0.02 2.45 11.46
N GLY A 41 -1.27 2.31 11.89
CA GLY A 41 -1.74 1.11 12.59
C GLY A 41 -1.78 -0.13 11.69
N LEU A 42 -2.14 0.04 10.42
CA LEU A 42 -2.15 -1.04 9.43
C LEU A 42 -0.74 -1.51 9.06
N LEU A 43 0.22 -0.58 9.00
CA LEU A 43 1.60 -0.84 8.63
C LEU A 43 2.47 -1.30 9.81
N ALA A 44 1.96 -1.26 11.04
CA ALA A 44 2.68 -1.73 12.23
C ALA A 44 2.86 -3.26 12.26
N GLY A 45 2.28 -3.99 11.29
CA GLY A 45 2.50 -5.42 11.09
C GLY A 45 3.86 -5.73 10.46
N PRO A 46 4.36 -6.97 10.60
CA PRO A 46 5.58 -7.39 9.94
C PRO A 46 5.38 -7.49 8.42
N GLY A 47 6.40 -7.10 7.66
CA GLY A 47 6.46 -7.31 6.21
C GLY A 47 6.16 -6.07 5.36
N VAL A 48 6.08 -6.31 4.06
CA VAL A 48 5.79 -5.29 3.04
C VAL A 48 4.29 -5.18 2.85
N HIS A 49 3.79 -3.97 2.72
CA HIS A 49 2.37 -3.70 2.53
C HIS A 49 2.13 -3.14 1.13
N LEU A 50 1.29 -3.79 0.35
CA LEU A 50 0.84 -3.31 -0.96
C LEU A 50 -0.46 -2.55 -0.77
N LEU A 51 -0.40 -1.23 -0.93
CA LEU A 51 -1.56 -0.35 -0.90
C LEU A 51 -2.11 -0.22 -2.32
N LEU A 52 -3.29 -0.78 -2.56
CA LEU A 52 -3.98 -0.70 -3.84
C LEU A 52 -5.02 0.41 -3.79
N GLN A 53 -5.04 1.26 -4.81
CA GLN A 53 -6.17 2.16 -5.03
C GLN A 53 -7.45 1.35 -5.33
N ARG A 54 -8.61 1.97 -5.14
CA ARG A 54 -9.93 1.33 -5.19
C ARG A 54 -10.11 0.45 -6.42
N ASP A 55 -9.72 0.94 -7.58
CA ASP A 55 -9.98 0.33 -8.89
C ASP A 55 -8.73 -0.36 -9.47
N ALA A 56 -7.68 -0.55 -8.67
CA ALA A 56 -6.46 -1.22 -9.10
C ALA A 56 -6.69 -2.72 -9.36
N ASP A 57 -6.05 -3.28 -10.37
CA ASP A 57 -6.08 -4.73 -10.58
C ASP A 57 -5.42 -5.46 -9.39
N PRO A 58 -5.83 -6.70 -9.07
CA PRO A 58 -5.17 -7.46 -8.02
C PRO A 58 -3.69 -7.73 -8.39
N PRO A 59 -2.76 -7.73 -7.42
CA PRO A 59 -1.38 -8.13 -7.70
C PRO A 59 -1.34 -9.63 -8.03
N PRO A 60 -0.31 -10.11 -8.74
CA PRO A 60 -0.18 -11.52 -9.07
C PRO A 60 0.06 -12.37 -7.81
N ASP A 61 -0.44 -13.61 -7.77
CA ASP A 61 -0.30 -14.51 -6.62
C ASP A 61 1.17 -14.79 -6.24
N THR A 62 2.08 -14.64 -7.21
CA THR A 62 3.53 -14.81 -7.00
C THR A 62 4.13 -13.80 -6.05
N VAL A 63 3.50 -12.64 -5.84
CA VAL A 63 3.97 -11.63 -4.87
C VAL A 63 3.24 -11.69 -3.53
N THR A 64 2.13 -12.44 -3.44
CA THR A 64 1.30 -12.57 -2.24
C THR A 64 1.87 -13.65 -1.32
N GLY A 65 3.06 -13.39 -0.78
CA GLY A 65 3.75 -14.26 0.18
C GLY A 65 3.42 -13.95 1.65
N PRO A 66 3.93 -14.75 2.61
CA PRO A 66 3.68 -14.56 4.04
C PRO A 66 4.19 -13.23 4.61
N HIS A 67 5.10 -12.56 3.90
CA HIS A 67 5.65 -11.25 4.27
C HIS A 67 5.03 -10.10 3.46
N VAL A 68 3.97 -10.34 2.69
CA VAL A 68 3.33 -9.33 1.85
C VAL A 68 1.85 -9.24 2.19
N ALA A 69 1.46 -8.11 2.79
CA ALA A 69 0.07 -7.80 3.09
C ALA A 69 -0.52 -6.93 1.97
N VAL A 70 -1.70 -7.29 1.46
CA VAL A 70 -2.39 -6.52 0.41
C VAL A 70 -3.56 -5.78 1.02
N LEU A 71 -3.56 -4.46 0.90
CA LEU A 71 -4.58 -3.56 1.46
C LEU A 71 -5.19 -2.72 0.34
N ARG A 72 -6.48 -2.95 0.06
CA ARG A 72 -7.22 -2.14 -0.91
C ARG A 72 -7.91 -0.97 -0.23
N LEU A 73 -7.59 0.24 -0.69
CA LEU A 73 -8.05 1.49 -0.10
C LEU A 73 -9.32 1.97 -0.80
N MET A 74 -10.47 1.72 -0.17
CA MET A 74 -11.79 2.08 -0.68
C MET A 74 -12.00 3.60 -0.78
N ASN A 75 -11.30 4.41 0.00
CA ASN A 75 -11.36 5.88 -0.08
C ASN A 75 -10.27 6.48 -0.98
N SER A 76 -9.46 5.67 -1.68
CA SER A 76 -8.46 6.14 -2.64
C SER A 76 -8.92 5.84 -4.07
N PRO A 77 -9.41 6.82 -4.85
CA PRO A 77 -9.76 6.58 -6.24
C PRO A 77 -8.50 6.29 -7.08
N GLY A 78 -8.63 5.52 -8.15
CA GLY A 78 -7.52 5.25 -9.09
C GLY A 78 -7.17 3.76 -9.20
N ARG A 79 -6.12 3.48 -9.99
CA ARG A 79 -5.69 2.12 -10.36
C ARG A 79 -4.25 1.79 -9.97
N GLY A 80 -3.59 2.71 -9.27
CA GLY A 80 -2.22 2.63 -8.85
C GLY A 80 -2.00 1.73 -7.65
N LEU A 81 -0.73 1.47 -7.42
CA LEU A 81 -0.22 0.62 -6.35
C LEU A 81 1.02 1.25 -5.75
N VAL A 82 1.11 1.17 -4.42
CA VAL A 82 2.28 1.58 -3.65
C VAL A 82 2.74 0.40 -2.79
N ALA A 83 3.99 -0.02 -2.92
CA ALA A 83 4.60 -0.97 -1.99
C ALA A 83 5.30 -0.20 -0.87
N VAL A 84 4.97 -0.53 0.37
CA VAL A 84 5.45 0.13 1.57
C VAL A 84 6.26 -0.86 2.38
N ARG A 85 7.49 -0.48 2.73
CA ARG A 85 8.42 -1.26 3.54
C ARG A 85 7.91 -1.39 4.99
N PRO A 86 8.39 -2.37 5.75
CA PRO A 86 8.05 -2.52 7.18
C PRO A 86 8.47 -1.32 8.05
N ASP A 87 9.34 -0.44 7.54
CA ASP A 87 9.73 0.81 8.20
C ASP A 87 8.80 2.00 7.85
N GLY A 88 7.76 1.77 7.05
CA GLY A 88 6.78 2.78 6.65
C GLY A 88 7.20 3.68 5.49
N HIS A 89 8.28 3.35 4.77
CA HIS A 89 8.71 4.10 3.59
C HIS A 89 8.21 3.46 2.30
N VAL A 90 7.95 4.30 1.29
CA VAL A 90 7.59 3.84 -0.05
C VAL A 90 8.79 3.15 -0.70
N GLY A 91 8.66 1.87 -1.03
CA GLY A 91 9.65 1.10 -1.77
C GLY A 91 9.42 1.12 -3.28
N PHE A 92 8.15 1.17 -3.71
CA PHE A 92 7.75 1.16 -5.12
C PHE A 92 6.44 1.90 -5.31
N ARG A 93 6.28 2.55 -6.45
CA ARG A 93 5.00 3.17 -6.87
C ARG A 93 4.78 2.92 -8.35
N CYS A 94 3.53 2.67 -8.74
CA CYS A 94 3.12 2.67 -10.12
C CYS A 94 1.68 3.18 -10.27
N GLY A 95 1.41 3.98 -11.30
CA GLY A 95 0.07 4.55 -11.55
C GLY A 95 -0.96 3.54 -12.05
N THR A 96 -0.48 2.37 -12.50
CA THR A 96 -1.27 1.18 -12.81
C THR A 96 -0.49 -0.03 -12.30
N VAL A 97 -1.17 -1.12 -11.93
CA VAL A 97 -0.46 -2.31 -11.47
C VAL A 97 0.45 -2.86 -12.58
N ASP A 98 1.76 -2.85 -12.32
CA ASP A 98 2.79 -3.47 -13.17
C ASP A 98 3.37 -4.69 -12.44
N PRO A 99 2.92 -5.91 -12.79
CA PRO A 99 3.35 -7.14 -12.13
C PRO A 99 4.86 -7.39 -12.19
N ALA A 100 5.51 -7.03 -13.30
CA ALA A 100 6.93 -7.27 -13.51
C ALA A 100 7.77 -6.33 -12.62
N GLY A 101 7.55 -5.03 -12.73
CA GLY A 101 8.23 -4.03 -11.90
C GLY A 101 7.98 -4.22 -10.41
N LEU A 102 6.76 -4.62 -10.02
CA LEU A 102 6.45 -4.96 -8.64
C LEU A 102 7.26 -6.17 -8.14
N THR A 103 7.30 -7.26 -8.93
CA THR A 103 8.06 -8.47 -8.56
C THR A 103 9.55 -8.17 -8.43
N ASP A 104 10.13 -7.45 -9.38
CA ASP A 104 11.54 -7.05 -9.35
C ASP A 104 11.86 -6.17 -8.15
N SER A 105 10.99 -5.19 -7.85
CA SER A 105 11.17 -4.34 -6.67
C SER A 105 11.09 -5.13 -5.36
N LEU A 106 10.16 -6.08 -5.25
CA LEU A 106 10.04 -6.92 -4.05
C LEU A 106 11.22 -7.89 -3.91
N ALA A 107 11.76 -8.37 -5.04
CA ALA A 107 12.94 -9.22 -5.07
C ALA A 107 14.19 -8.45 -4.60
N LEU A 108 14.36 -7.18 -5.01
CA LEU A 108 15.48 -6.33 -4.58
C LEU A 108 15.52 -6.12 -3.06
N ILE A 109 14.36 -6.08 -2.40
CA ILE A 109 14.26 -5.92 -0.94
C ILE A 109 14.13 -7.25 -0.20
N GLY A 110 14.24 -8.38 -0.90
CA GLY A 110 14.14 -9.73 -0.33
C GLY A 110 12.76 -10.12 0.18
N ALA A 111 11.70 -9.40 -0.20
CA ALA A 111 10.33 -9.68 0.22
C ALA A 111 9.70 -10.87 -0.52
N VAL A 112 10.19 -11.14 -1.74
CA VAL A 112 9.87 -12.33 -2.54
C VAL A 112 11.16 -12.93 -3.06
N ALA A 113 11.17 -14.24 -3.33
CA ALA A 113 12.29 -14.83 -4.05
C ALA A 113 12.40 -14.17 -5.43
N SER A 114 13.59 -13.71 -5.80
CA SER A 114 13.85 -13.30 -7.18
C SER A 114 13.45 -14.45 -8.11
N PRO A 115 12.76 -14.19 -9.23
CA PRO A 115 12.62 -15.22 -10.25
C PRO A 115 14.04 -15.54 -10.73
N VAL A 116 14.60 -16.63 -10.22
CA VAL A 116 15.88 -17.13 -10.71
C VAL A 116 15.64 -17.52 -12.16
N SER A 117 16.06 -16.68 -13.12
CA SER A 117 16.25 -17.14 -14.49
C SER A 117 17.37 -18.16 -14.43
N ARG A 118 17.01 -19.44 -14.31
CA ARG A 118 17.97 -20.51 -14.55
C ARG A 118 18.18 -20.59 -16.07
N PRO A 119 19.44 -20.65 -16.53
CA PRO A 119 19.78 -20.73 -17.95
C PRO A 119 19.30 -22.03 -18.60
#